data_AF-A0A959RPW2-F1
#
_entry.id   AF-A0A959RPW2-F1
#
_cell.length_a   1.000
_cell.length_b   1.000
_cell.length_c   1.000
_cell.angle_alpha   90.00
_cell.angle_beta   90.00
_cell.angle_gamma   90.00
#
_symmetry.space_group_name_H-M   'P 1'
#
loop_
_entity.id
_entity.type
_entity.pdbx_description
1 polymer ?
#
loop_
_entity_poly.entity_id
_entity_poly.type
_entity_poly.pdbx_seq_one_letter_code
_entity_poly.pdbx_strand_id
1 'polypeptide(L)'
;LVLAQNIYEAGTKIEEYKRIVDVRKNENTRWLPCAEVKGEGILLVFRNEVLEEWTQMLGSISDQIQNRSNLLSKNYKSNLKKFDPNLTDDDIKDISPRYILLHTLSHLLINAISKESGYNTASLSEIIYCNEDNTSGEKMNGILIYTSTTDAEGSLGGLVQMGSQENLQRMFKQAIENARWCSSDPICIETESGQGFMGVNLASCYACSMVPETTCENMNRFLDRGLIIGTIGEPELGFFNKFY
;
A
#
# COMPACT_ATOMS: atom_id res chain seq x y z
N LEU A 1 -10.60 -9.35 12.69
CA LEU A 1 -10.93 -10.76 12.42
C LEU A 1 -11.07 -10.93 10.90
N VAL A 2 -10.02 -11.36 10.19
CA VAL A 2 -10.17 -11.81 8.81
C VAL A 2 -10.29 -13.32 8.86
N LEU A 3 -11.52 -13.80 9.06
CA LEU A 3 -11.85 -15.17 8.76
C LEU A 3 -11.88 -15.26 7.23
N ALA A 4 -10.85 -15.85 6.66
CA ALA A 4 -10.80 -16.27 5.26
C ALA A 4 -11.79 -17.43 5.02
N GLN A 5 -13.08 -17.20 5.27
CA GLN A 5 -14.12 -18.20 5.09
C GLN A 5 -15.18 -17.81 4.06
N ASN A 6 -15.18 -16.58 3.55
CA ASN A 6 -16.01 -16.16 2.41
C ASN A 6 -15.43 -14.89 1.76
N ILE A 7 -14.15 -14.92 1.39
CA ILE A 7 -13.66 -13.90 0.46
C ILE A 7 -14.00 -14.44 -0.93
N TYR A 8 -14.87 -13.76 -1.66
CA TYR A 8 -15.05 -13.96 -3.09
C TYR A 8 -13.75 -13.51 -3.79
N GLU A 9 -12.71 -14.35 -3.73
CA GLU A 9 -11.41 -14.06 -4.36
C GLU A 9 -11.43 -14.60 -5.78
N ALA A 10 -11.45 -13.68 -6.75
CA ALA A 10 -11.15 -14.02 -8.14
C ALA A 10 -9.64 -14.01 -8.38
N GLY A 11 -9.10 -15.05 -9.03
CA GLY A 11 -7.72 -15.13 -9.52
C GLY A 11 -6.71 -15.78 -8.57
N THR A 12 -5.42 -15.56 -8.87
CA THR A 12 -4.14 -16.10 -8.32
C THR A 12 -4.09 -16.52 -6.84
N LYS A 13 -4.95 -15.97 -5.98
CA LYS A 13 -5.06 -16.33 -4.56
C LYS A 13 -5.59 -17.75 -4.30
N ILE A 14 -6.35 -18.35 -5.24
CA ILE A 14 -6.81 -19.74 -5.11
C ILE A 14 -5.64 -20.74 -5.21
N GLU A 15 -4.59 -20.43 -5.97
CA GLU A 15 -3.42 -21.30 -6.05
C GLU A 15 -2.50 -21.19 -4.84
N GLU A 16 -2.41 -20.01 -4.23
CA GLU A 16 -1.77 -19.84 -2.91
C GLU A 16 -2.51 -20.66 -1.83
N TYR A 17 -3.84 -20.73 -1.90
CA TYR A 17 -4.63 -21.59 -1.00
C TYR A 17 -4.24 -23.07 -1.08
N LYS A 18 -3.83 -23.58 -2.25
CA LYS A 18 -3.34 -24.97 -2.39
C LYS A 18 -2.00 -25.21 -1.67
N ARG A 19 -1.22 -24.15 -1.41
CA ARG A 19 0.04 -24.22 -0.64
C ARG A 19 -0.18 -24.05 0.86
N ILE A 20 -1.33 -23.52 1.26
CA ILE A 20 -1.71 -23.38 2.66
C ILE A 20 -2.18 -24.75 3.15
N VAL A 21 -1.45 -25.31 4.12
CA VAL A 21 -1.88 -26.53 4.81
C VAL A 21 -3.18 -26.23 5.51
N ASP A 22 -4.22 -27.00 5.19
CA ASP A 22 -5.49 -26.90 5.90
C ASP A 22 -5.25 -27.21 7.39
N VAL A 23 -5.37 -26.18 8.23
CA VAL A 23 -5.23 -26.29 9.69
C VAL A 23 -6.39 -27.06 10.32
N ARG A 24 -7.45 -27.36 9.57
CA ARG A 24 -8.56 -28.20 10.01
C ARG A 24 -8.14 -29.67 9.98
N LYS A 25 -8.55 -30.41 11.00
CA LYS A 25 -8.46 -31.89 10.99
C LYS A 25 -9.45 -32.52 10.00
N ASN A 26 -10.60 -31.89 9.82
CA ASN A 26 -11.67 -32.24 8.88
C ASN A 26 -12.68 -31.08 8.75
N GLU A 27 -13.64 -31.17 7.83
CA GLU A 27 -14.68 -30.14 7.60
C GLU A 27 -15.51 -29.77 8.85
N ASN A 28 -15.60 -30.68 9.82
CA ASN A 28 -16.31 -30.47 11.08
C ASN A 28 -15.43 -29.86 12.19
N THR A 29 -14.23 -29.37 11.86
CA THR A 29 -13.33 -28.72 12.84
C THR A 29 -13.95 -27.43 13.36
N ARG A 30 -14.34 -27.42 14.63
CA ARG A 30 -15.03 -26.29 15.28
C ARG A 30 -14.08 -25.25 15.88
N TRP A 31 -12.81 -25.60 16.08
CA TRP A 31 -11.83 -24.78 16.77
C TRP A 31 -10.58 -24.67 15.90
N LEU A 32 -10.21 -23.44 15.56
CA LEU A 32 -9.02 -23.11 14.79
C LEU A 32 -8.07 -22.30 15.67
N PRO A 33 -6.74 -22.51 15.55
CA PRO A 33 -5.80 -21.61 16.19
C PRO A 33 -6.02 -20.19 15.64
N CYS A 34 -6.19 -19.23 16.55
CA CYS A 34 -6.35 -17.82 16.23
C CYS A 34 -5.48 -17.02 17.18
N ALA A 35 -4.88 -15.94 16.67
CA ALA A 35 -4.28 -14.90 17.49
C ALA A 35 -5.25 -13.71 17.51
N GLU A 36 -5.71 -13.33 18.71
CA GLU A 36 -6.44 -12.08 18.92
C GLU A 36 -5.43 -11.03 19.38
N VAL A 37 -5.28 -9.97 18.58
CA VAL A 37 -4.52 -8.79 18.95
C VAL A 37 -5.52 -7.68 19.24
N LYS A 38 -5.46 -7.12 20.44
CA LYS A 38 -6.19 -5.90 20.81
C LYS A 38 -5.23 -4.74 20.65
N GLY A 39 -5.67 -3.71 19.95
CA GLY A 39 -4.83 -2.59 19.60
C GLY A 39 -5.63 -1.40 19.13
N GLU A 40 -4.91 -0.37 18.74
CA GLU A 40 -5.45 0.87 18.19
C GLU A 40 -5.37 0.84 16.67
N GLY A 41 -6.22 1.62 16.00
CA GLY A 41 -6.15 1.76 14.56
C GLY A 41 -6.84 3.02 14.04
N ILE A 42 -6.34 3.53 12.92
CA ILE A 42 -6.94 4.61 12.15
C ILE A 42 -7.29 4.05 10.78
N LEU A 43 -8.57 4.11 10.43
CA LEU A 43 -9.05 3.81 9.08
C LEU A 43 -9.24 5.12 8.32
N LEU A 44 -8.54 5.25 7.20
CA LEU A 44 -8.66 6.35 6.26
C LEU A 44 -9.44 5.85 5.06
N VAL A 45 -10.53 6.54 4.72
CA VAL A 45 -11.37 6.22 3.55
C VAL A 45 -11.35 7.41 2.61
N PHE A 46 -10.96 7.16 1.36
CA PHE A 46 -10.82 8.17 0.33
C PHE A 46 -12.06 8.19 -0.56
N ARG A 47 -12.44 9.39 -1.00
CA ARG A 47 -13.56 9.56 -1.95
C ARG A 47 -13.16 8.98 -3.30
N ASN A 48 -14.00 8.10 -3.83
CA ASN A 48 -13.79 7.42 -5.11
C ASN A 48 -13.67 8.43 -6.25
N GLU A 49 -14.50 9.49 -6.23
CA GLU A 49 -14.57 10.49 -7.28
C GLU A 49 -13.24 11.23 -7.44
N VAL A 50 -12.57 11.55 -6.32
CA VAL A 50 -11.30 12.29 -6.34
C VAL A 50 -10.16 11.44 -6.91
N LEU A 51 -10.12 10.16 -6.56
CA LEU A 51 -9.12 9.22 -7.09
C LEU A 51 -9.40 8.88 -8.55
N GLU A 52 -10.68 8.78 -8.94
CA GLU A 52 -11.11 8.62 -10.33
C GLU A 52 -10.69 9.79 -11.19
N GLU A 53 -11.04 11.01 -10.78
CA GLU A 53 -10.66 12.25 -11.44
C GLU A 53 -9.14 12.34 -11.62
N TRP A 54 -8.35 12.00 -10.60
CA TRP A 54 -6.89 11.97 -10.70
C TRP A 54 -6.39 10.93 -11.72
N THR A 55 -6.89 9.69 -11.66
CA THR A 55 -6.49 8.62 -12.60
C THR A 55 -6.98 8.86 -14.03
N GLN A 56 -8.04 9.64 -14.22
CA GLN A 56 -8.69 9.91 -15.51
C GLN A 56 -8.48 11.35 -15.97
N MET A 57 -7.51 12.09 -15.38
CA MET A 57 -7.22 13.46 -15.80
C MET A 57 -6.97 13.51 -17.31
N LEU A 58 -7.69 14.38 -18.01
CA LEU A 58 -7.55 14.50 -19.45
C LEU A 58 -6.14 14.94 -19.84
N GLY A 59 -5.53 14.25 -20.80
CA GLY A 59 -4.25 14.61 -21.41
C GLY A 59 -3.08 13.72 -21.00
N SER A 60 -1.86 14.19 -21.26
CA SER A 60 -0.61 13.42 -21.08
C SER A 60 -0.34 12.95 -19.64
N ILE A 61 -0.98 13.57 -18.65
CA ILE A 61 -0.78 13.24 -17.23
C ILE A 61 -1.37 11.87 -16.88
N SER A 62 -2.57 11.55 -17.39
CA SER A 62 -3.17 10.23 -17.20
C SER A 62 -2.27 9.15 -17.80
N ASP A 63 -1.72 9.39 -18.99
CA ASP A 63 -0.79 8.47 -19.63
C ASP A 63 0.48 8.26 -18.79
N GLN A 64 1.03 9.33 -18.20
CA GLN A 64 2.19 9.24 -17.30
C GLN A 64 1.89 8.39 -16.06
N ILE A 65 0.76 8.63 -15.39
CA ILE A 65 0.33 7.84 -14.23
C ILE A 65 0.17 6.35 -14.61
N GLN A 66 -0.48 6.07 -15.73
CA GLN A 66 -0.71 4.70 -16.19
C GLN A 66 0.59 4.02 -16.62
N ASN A 67 1.51 4.73 -17.28
CA ASN A 67 2.80 4.19 -17.69
C ASN A 67 3.61 3.67 -16.50
N ARG A 68 3.57 4.38 -15.37
CA ARG A 68 4.24 3.96 -14.13
C ARG A 68 3.64 2.66 -13.60
N SER A 69 2.32 2.58 -13.53
CA SER A 69 1.62 1.35 -13.11
C SER A 69 1.87 0.17 -14.04
N ASN A 70 1.80 0.41 -15.35
CA ASN A 70 2.03 -0.60 -16.40
C ASN A 70 3.46 -1.14 -16.36
N LEU A 71 4.44 -0.28 -16.12
CA LEU A 71 5.84 -0.69 -15.96
C LEU A 71 6.00 -1.64 -14.76
N LEU A 72 5.43 -1.28 -13.60
CA LEU A 72 5.50 -2.13 -12.41
C LEU A 72 4.79 -3.47 -12.62
N SER A 73 3.60 -3.46 -13.22
CA SER A 73 2.86 -4.68 -13.58
C SER A 73 3.63 -5.56 -14.55
N LYS A 74 4.27 -4.97 -15.57
CA LYS A 74 5.12 -5.69 -16.53
C LYS A 74 6.33 -6.31 -15.84
N ASN A 75 7.02 -5.57 -14.98
CA ASN A 75 8.17 -6.08 -14.22
C ASN A 75 7.74 -7.23 -13.30
N TYR A 76 6.59 -7.09 -12.64
CA TYR A 76 6.04 -8.13 -11.78
C TYR A 76 5.70 -9.42 -12.56
N LYS A 77 4.90 -9.29 -13.62
CA LYS A 77 4.50 -10.38 -14.51
C LYS A 77 5.71 -11.11 -15.10
N SER A 78 6.64 -10.36 -15.67
CA SER A 78 7.84 -10.94 -16.29
C SER A 78 8.74 -11.67 -15.30
N ASN A 79 8.86 -11.19 -14.05
CA ASN A 79 9.64 -11.90 -13.04
C ASN A 79 8.90 -13.11 -12.47
N LEU A 80 7.58 -13.06 -12.24
CA LEU A 80 6.80 -14.24 -11.84
C LEU A 80 6.90 -15.38 -12.86
N LYS A 81 6.78 -15.06 -14.15
CA LYS A 81 6.94 -16.04 -15.25
C LYS A 81 8.32 -16.69 -15.31
N LYS A 82 9.36 -16.07 -14.76
CA LYS A 82 10.69 -16.70 -14.61
C LYS A 82 10.70 -17.76 -13.50
N PHE A 83 9.90 -17.57 -12.44
CA PHE A 83 9.77 -18.53 -11.35
C PHE A 83 8.79 -19.65 -11.68
N ASP A 84 7.70 -19.35 -12.38
CA ASP A 84 6.74 -20.32 -12.88
C ASP A 84 6.37 -20.02 -14.35
N PRO A 85 6.99 -20.72 -15.32
CA PRO A 85 6.75 -20.52 -16.74
C PRO A 85 5.33 -20.87 -17.20
N ASN A 86 4.51 -21.53 -16.38
CA ASN A 86 3.13 -21.87 -16.74
C ASN A 86 2.15 -20.71 -16.52
N LEU A 87 2.57 -19.68 -15.77
CA LEU A 87 1.74 -18.50 -15.53
C LEU A 87 1.53 -17.72 -16.83
N THR A 88 0.27 -17.38 -17.11
CA THR A 88 -0.12 -16.48 -18.19
C THR A 88 -0.28 -15.05 -17.67
N ASP A 89 -0.46 -14.08 -18.57
CA ASP A 89 -0.72 -12.69 -18.14
C ASP A 89 -2.10 -12.55 -17.47
N ASP A 90 -3.06 -13.40 -17.81
CA ASP A 90 -4.42 -13.38 -17.25
C ASP A 90 -4.45 -13.93 -15.81
N ASP A 91 -3.46 -14.76 -15.44
CA ASP A 91 -3.34 -15.30 -14.09
C ASP A 91 -2.85 -14.24 -13.10
N ILE A 92 -2.17 -13.20 -13.58
CA ILE A 92 -1.50 -12.19 -12.75
C ILE A 92 -2.24 -10.86 -12.90
N LYS A 93 -2.89 -10.40 -11.83
CA LYS A 93 -3.56 -9.10 -11.83
C LYS A 93 -2.57 -7.97 -12.04
N ASP A 94 -2.97 -6.99 -12.86
CA ASP A 94 -2.25 -5.73 -12.96
C ASP A 94 -2.38 -4.95 -11.65
N ILE A 95 -1.31 -4.26 -11.30
CA ILE A 95 -1.26 -3.33 -10.19
C ILE A 95 -1.79 -2.00 -10.70
N SER A 96 -2.72 -1.40 -9.95
CA SER A 96 -3.35 -0.16 -10.34
C SER A 96 -2.64 1.07 -9.75
N PRO A 97 -2.76 2.25 -10.39
CA PRO A 97 -2.19 3.48 -9.85
C PRO A 97 -2.73 3.83 -8.46
N ARG A 98 -4.00 3.51 -8.17
CA ARG A 98 -4.62 3.76 -6.86
C ARG A 98 -3.99 2.91 -5.78
N TYR A 99 -3.74 1.63 -6.06
CA TYR A 99 -3.06 0.76 -5.09
C TYR A 99 -1.68 1.33 -4.76
N ILE A 100 -0.88 1.70 -5.77
CA ILE A 100 0.46 2.26 -5.56
C ILE A 100 0.39 3.56 -4.76
N LEU A 101 -0.57 4.44 -5.05
CA LEU A 101 -0.79 5.69 -4.32
C LEU A 101 -1.13 5.40 -2.85
N LEU A 102 -2.14 4.58 -2.57
CA LEU A 102 -2.60 4.28 -1.22
C LEU A 102 -1.50 3.59 -0.39
N HIS A 103 -0.80 2.63 -1.00
CA HIS A 103 0.29 1.89 -0.36
C HIS A 103 1.51 2.78 -0.10
N THR A 104 1.86 3.67 -1.04
CA THR A 104 2.95 4.62 -0.78
C THR A 104 2.56 5.62 0.30
N LEU A 105 1.32 6.10 0.29
CA LEU A 105 0.81 7.03 1.29
C LEU A 105 0.78 6.42 2.69
N SER A 106 0.39 5.14 2.82
CA SER A 106 0.36 4.46 4.12
C SER A 106 1.75 4.39 4.74
N HIS A 107 2.79 4.07 3.94
CA HIS A 107 4.17 4.10 4.39
C HIS A 107 4.63 5.48 4.87
N LEU A 108 4.31 6.53 4.09
CA LEU A 108 4.65 7.91 4.45
C LEU A 108 3.94 8.35 5.74
N LEU A 109 2.67 7.95 5.91
CA LEU A 109 1.89 8.21 7.11
C LEU A 109 2.44 7.45 8.31
N ILE A 110 2.79 6.17 8.19
CA ILE A 110 3.40 5.39 9.28
C ILE A 110 4.70 6.04 9.74
N ASN A 111 5.54 6.47 8.80
CA ASN A 111 6.79 7.17 9.11
C ASN A 111 6.57 8.55 9.76
N ALA A 112 5.47 9.23 9.47
CA ALA A 112 5.11 10.48 10.14
C ALA A 112 4.49 10.24 11.53
N ILE A 113 3.56 9.29 11.63
CA ILE A 113 2.86 8.91 12.86
C ILE A 113 3.84 8.37 13.89
N SER A 114 4.80 7.52 13.50
CA SER A 114 5.77 6.95 14.44
C SER A 114 6.61 8.04 15.15
N LYS A 115 6.90 9.14 14.45
CA LYS A 115 7.67 10.27 15.01
C LYS A 115 6.88 11.07 16.04
N GLU A 116 5.55 11.14 15.95
CA GLU A 116 4.71 11.92 16.87
C GLU A 116 3.98 11.08 17.93
N SER A 117 3.57 9.85 17.59
CA SER A 117 2.76 8.99 18.47
C SER A 117 3.58 8.27 19.54
N GLY A 118 4.91 8.24 19.42
CA GLY A 118 5.80 7.49 20.32
C GLY A 118 5.90 6.00 20.00
N TYR A 119 5.12 5.49 19.05
CA TYR A 119 5.28 4.12 18.54
C TYR A 119 6.48 4.02 17.59
N ASN A 120 7.27 2.97 17.74
CA ASN A 120 8.23 2.59 16.71
C ASN A 120 7.49 2.16 15.42
N THR A 121 8.08 2.41 14.25
CA THR A 121 7.49 2.01 12.96
C THR A 121 7.20 0.50 12.89
N ALA A 122 8.07 -0.32 13.48
CA ALA A 122 7.91 -1.77 13.53
C ALA A 122 6.72 -2.26 14.39
N SER A 123 6.17 -1.40 15.26
CA SER A 123 4.99 -1.71 16.09
C SER A 123 3.68 -1.35 15.38
N LEU A 124 3.76 -0.69 14.22
CA LEU A 124 2.64 -0.39 13.36
C LEU A 124 2.63 -1.34 12.17
N SER A 125 1.44 -1.62 11.66
CA SER A 125 1.20 -2.34 10.42
C SER A 125 0.07 -1.70 9.63
N GLU A 126 0.01 -2.03 8.34
CA GLU A 126 -1.02 -1.54 7.43
C GLU A 126 -1.82 -2.66 6.77
N ILE A 127 -3.04 -2.31 6.34
CA ILE A 127 -3.84 -3.06 5.37
C ILE A 127 -4.34 -2.08 4.32
N ILE A 128 -4.20 -2.43 3.05
CA ILE A 128 -4.67 -1.61 1.93
C ILE A 128 -5.97 -2.19 1.37
N TYR A 129 -7.04 -1.41 1.47
CA TYR A 129 -8.33 -1.73 0.86
C TYR A 129 -8.42 -1.03 -0.49
N CYS A 130 -8.03 -1.73 -1.55
CA CYS A 130 -8.11 -1.22 -2.93
C CYS A 130 -8.90 -2.19 -3.80
N ASN A 131 -10.09 -1.78 -4.22
CA ASN A 131 -10.89 -2.50 -5.21
C ASN A 131 -11.43 -1.52 -6.25
N GLU A 132 -11.08 -1.74 -7.50
CA GLU A 132 -11.56 -0.95 -8.64
C GLU A 132 -12.64 -1.68 -9.47
N ASP A 133 -12.87 -2.96 -9.17
CA ASP A 133 -13.77 -3.80 -9.92
C ASP A 133 -15.22 -3.50 -9.54
N ASN A 134 -16.00 -3.04 -10.53
CA ASN A 134 -17.43 -2.79 -10.36
C ASN A 134 -18.26 -4.08 -10.24
N THR A 135 -17.68 -5.25 -10.51
CA THR A 135 -18.42 -6.52 -10.56
C THR A 135 -18.57 -7.22 -9.20
N SER A 136 -17.70 -6.93 -8.23
CA SER A 136 -17.61 -7.64 -6.95
C SER A 136 -18.30 -6.93 -5.76
N GLY A 137 -18.89 -5.76 -5.99
CA GLY A 137 -19.55 -4.96 -4.95
C GLY A 137 -18.59 -3.93 -4.34
N GLU A 138 -18.99 -2.66 -4.47
CA GLU A 138 -18.38 -1.42 -3.95
C GLU A 138 -16.87 -1.21 -4.20
N LYS A 139 -16.55 -0.09 -4.87
CA LYS A 139 -15.17 0.40 -5.00
C LYS A 139 -14.62 0.74 -3.62
N MET A 140 -13.42 0.26 -3.32
CA MET A 140 -12.75 0.47 -2.03
C MET A 140 -11.48 1.28 -2.25
N ASN A 141 -11.32 2.34 -1.48
CA ASN A 141 -10.10 3.13 -1.41
C ASN A 141 -9.84 3.47 0.05
N GLY A 142 -9.15 2.60 0.77
CA GLY A 142 -8.91 2.75 2.19
C GLY A 142 -7.56 2.25 2.65
N ILE A 143 -7.08 2.86 3.74
CA ILE A 143 -5.85 2.49 4.42
C ILE A 143 -6.21 2.28 5.89
N LEU A 144 -5.93 1.10 6.43
CA LEU A 144 -5.95 0.88 7.87
C LEU A 144 -4.51 0.86 8.39
N ILE A 145 -4.18 1.77 9.30
CA ILE A 145 -2.94 1.71 10.08
C ILE A 145 -3.32 1.27 11.49
N TYR A 146 -2.66 0.24 12.02
CA TYR A 146 -2.98 -0.34 13.31
C TYR A 146 -1.73 -0.80 14.06
N THR A 147 -1.85 -0.97 15.37
CA THR A 147 -0.78 -1.52 16.21
C THR A 147 -0.73 -3.04 16.06
N SER A 148 0.42 -3.60 15.68
CA SER A 148 0.60 -5.04 15.43
C SER A 148 1.17 -5.83 16.61
N THR A 149 1.67 -5.16 17.64
CA THR A 149 2.15 -5.78 18.88
C THR A 149 1.12 -5.71 20.01
N THR A 150 1.04 -6.77 20.80
CA THR A 150 0.17 -6.88 21.99
C THR A 150 0.78 -6.27 23.25
N ASP A 151 2.03 -5.81 23.18
CA ASP A 151 2.76 -5.34 24.36
C ASP A 151 2.22 -3.98 24.83
N ALA A 152 2.44 -3.69 26.12
CA ALA A 152 1.84 -2.58 26.88
C ALA A 152 1.94 -1.18 26.25
N GLU A 153 2.78 -0.99 25.23
CA GLU A 153 2.84 0.24 24.43
C GLU A 153 1.54 0.48 23.64
N GLY A 154 0.86 -0.58 23.15
CA GLY A 154 -0.32 -0.53 22.27
C GLY A 154 -1.64 -0.04 22.90
N SER A 155 -1.60 0.55 24.10
CA SER A 155 -2.79 0.91 24.90
C SER A 155 -2.75 2.30 25.52
N LEU A 156 -1.74 3.11 25.20
CA LEU A 156 -1.57 4.45 25.79
C LEU A 156 -2.38 5.53 25.07
N GLY A 157 -3.17 5.19 24.04
CA GLY A 157 -3.99 6.14 23.29
C GLY A 157 -3.22 6.93 22.22
N GLY A 158 -1.96 6.58 21.96
CA GLY A 158 -1.09 7.34 21.07
C GLY A 158 -1.64 7.43 19.65
N LEU A 159 -2.11 6.31 19.08
CA LEU A 159 -2.65 6.28 17.73
C LEU A 159 -4.08 6.86 17.70
N VAL A 160 -4.86 6.63 18.76
CA VAL A 160 -6.18 7.27 18.92
C VAL A 160 -6.07 8.79 18.93
N GLN A 161 -5.07 9.34 19.63
CA GLN A 161 -4.80 10.78 19.66
C GLN A 161 -4.43 11.33 18.27
N MET A 162 -3.66 10.56 17.48
CA MET A 162 -3.35 10.92 16.09
C MET A 162 -4.57 10.90 15.17
N GLY A 163 -5.62 10.16 15.53
CA GLY A 163 -6.89 10.14 14.81
C GLY A 163 -7.73 11.42 14.94
N SER A 164 -7.39 12.33 15.85
CA SER A 164 -8.07 13.63 15.92
C SER A 164 -7.83 14.47 14.65
N GLN A 165 -8.81 15.28 14.26
CA GLN A 165 -8.76 16.03 13.00
C GLN A 165 -7.50 16.89 12.86
N GLU A 166 -7.11 17.60 13.91
CA GLU A 166 -5.93 18.47 13.88
C GLU A 166 -4.62 17.68 13.71
N ASN A 167 -4.44 16.61 14.49
CA ASN A 167 -3.25 15.79 14.41
C ASN A 167 -3.19 15.06 13.06
N LEU A 168 -4.32 14.56 12.56
CA LEU A 168 -4.37 13.90 11.27
C LEU A 168 -3.97 14.84 10.13
N GLN A 169 -4.49 16.08 10.11
CA GLN A 169 -4.10 17.09 9.13
C GLN A 169 -2.59 17.38 9.19
N ARG A 170 -2.04 17.51 10.41
CA ARG A 170 -0.60 17.70 10.63
C ARG A 170 0.21 16.53 10.08
N MET A 171 -0.23 15.29 10.31
CA MET A 171 0.41 14.07 9.80
C MET A 171 0.41 13.97 8.29
N PHE A 172 -0.72 14.27 7.65
CA PHE A 172 -0.78 14.32 6.20
C PHE A 172 0.20 15.34 5.63
N LYS A 173 0.21 16.56 6.18
CA LYS A 173 1.15 17.60 5.75
C LYS A 173 2.60 17.15 5.93
N GLN A 174 2.95 16.60 7.10
CA GLN A 174 4.31 16.14 7.38
C GLN A 174 4.71 14.97 6.47
N ALA A 175 3.81 14.02 6.22
CA ALA A 175 4.04 12.89 5.33
C ALA A 175 4.33 13.35 3.89
N ILE A 176 3.53 14.29 3.37
CA ILE A 176 3.69 14.85 2.02
C ILE A 176 5.00 15.66 1.93
N GLU A 177 5.30 16.50 2.92
CA GLU A 177 6.55 17.28 2.95
C GLU A 177 7.78 16.38 3.04
N ASN A 178 7.75 15.33 3.86
CA ASN A 178 8.82 14.33 3.92
C ASN A 178 9.00 13.63 2.56
N ALA A 179 7.91 13.35 1.85
CA ALA A 179 7.95 12.71 0.55
C ALA A 179 8.62 13.57 -0.54
N ARG A 180 8.80 14.87 -0.33
CA ARG A 180 9.53 15.76 -1.27
C ARG A 180 11.04 15.57 -1.22
N TRP A 181 11.59 15.01 -0.14
CA TRP A 181 13.03 14.94 0.07
C TRP A 181 13.54 13.49 0.12
N CYS A 182 14.56 13.18 -0.69
CA CYS A 182 15.32 11.93 -0.57
C CYS A 182 16.81 12.21 -0.76
N SER A 183 17.64 11.67 0.12
CA SER A 183 19.11 11.79 0.01
C SER A 183 19.68 11.07 -1.22
N SER A 184 18.90 10.20 -1.84
CA SER A 184 19.27 9.46 -3.05
C SER A 184 18.72 10.09 -4.33
N ASP A 185 18.13 11.29 -4.25
CA ASP A 185 17.77 12.03 -5.46
C ASP A 185 19.02 12.57 -6.18
N PRO A 186 19.02 12.62 -7.53
CA PRO A 186 17.88 12.34 -8.42
C PRO A 186 17.68 10.86 -8.77
N ILE A 187 18.63 9.98 -8.44
CA ILE A 187 18.61 8.55 -8.82
C ILE A 187 17.32 7.86 -8.35
N CYS A 188 16.84 8.21 -7.15
CA CYS A 188 15.59 7.67 -6.62
C CYS A 188 14.36 8.16 -7.41
N ILE A 189 14.14 9.47 -7.51
CA ILE A 189 12.95 10.04 -8.14
C ILE A 189 12.88 9.83 -9.67
N GLU A 190 14.04 9.71 -10.34
CA GLU A 190 14.16 9.51 -11.80
C GLU A 190 14.27 8.03 -12.20
N THR A 191 13.91 7.08 -11.32
CA THR A 191 13.94 5.65 -11.67
C THR A 191 12.90 5.33 -12.76
N GLU A 192 13.37 4.96 -13.96
CA GLU A 192 12.52 4.66 -15.12
C GLU A 192 12.36 3.16 -15.42
N SER A 193 13.26 2.29 -14.95
CA SER A 193 13.23 0.85 -15.24
C SER A 193 12.61 0.00 -14.13
N GLY A 194 12.26 0.63 -13.01
CA GLY A 194 11.96 -0.04 -11.75
C GLY A 194 13.22 -0.38 -10.95
N GLN A 195 13.07 -0.45 -9.62
CA GLN A 195 14.11 -0.79 -8.65
C GLN A 195 13.59 -1.72 -7.55
N GLY A 196 14.50 -2.17 -6.67
CA GLY A 196 14.17 -3.09 -5.58
C GLY A 196 13.92 -4.53 -6.04
N PHE A 197 13.34 -5.34 -5.16
CA PHE A 197 13.00 -6.73 -5.46
C PHE A 197 12.07 -6.80 -6.68
N MET A 198 12.37 -7.66 -7.65
CA MET A 198 11.66 -7.79 -8.94
C MET A 198 11.57 -6.50 -9.79
N GLY A 199 12.27 -5.42 -9.42
CA GLY A 199 12.15 -4.13 -10.11
C GLY A 199 10.75 -3.52 -10.00
N VAL A 200 10.01 -3.79 -8.92
CA VAL A 200 8.60 -3.37 -8.78
C VAL A 200 8.38 -2.10 -7.94
N ASN A 201 9.42 -1.28 -7.75
CA ASN A 201 9.33 0.04 -7.13
C ASN A 201 9.82 1.12 -8.10
N LEU A 202 9.30 2.35 -8.00
CA LEU A 202 9.83 3.52 -8.72
C LEU A 202 10.50 4.48 -7.74
N ALA A 203 9.94 5.66 -7.47
CA ALA A 203 10.56 6.63 -6.56
C ALA A 203 10.39 6.22 -5.09
N SER A 204 11.05 5.12 -4.70
CA SER A 204 10.97 4.54 -3.37
C SER A 204 12.28 3.85 -3.00
N CYS A 205 12.86 4.26 -1.88
CA CYS A 205 14.02 3.63 -1.27
C CYS A 205 13.96 3.72 0.26
N TYR A 206 14.95 3.14 0.94
CA TYR A 206 15.06 3.17 2.41
C TYR A 206 15.09 4.58 3.01
N ALA A 207 15.60 5.57 2.27
CA ALA A 207 15.72 6.94 2.75
C ALA A 207 14.40 7.74 2.73
N CYS A 208 13.39 7.32 1.95
CA CYS A 208 12.19 8.13 1.74
C CYS A 208 10.85 7.44 2.08
N SER A 209 10.63 6.19 1.69
CA SER A 209 9.29 5.59 1.75
C SER A 209 9.25 4.12 2.16
N MET A 210 10.37 3.41 2.30
CA MET A 210 10.30 2.04 2.83
C MET A 210 10.10 2.04 4.35
N VAL A 211 9.43 0.99 4.84
CA VAL A 211 9.19 0.72 6.27
C VAL A 211 9.74 -0.68 6.61
N PRO A 212 9.84 -1.09 7.89
CA PRO A 212 10.18 -2.47 8.23
C PRO A 212 9.26 -3.46 7.51
N GLU A 213 9.81 -4.58 7.03
CA GLU A 213 9.04 -5.55 6.22
C GLU A 213 7.86 -6.15 6.97
N THR A 214 7.92 -6.22 8.31
CA THR A 214 6.84 -6.68 9.19
C THR A 214 5.67 -5.70 9.29
N THR A 215 5.88 -4.44 8.92
CA THR A 215 4.86 -3.38 8.92
C THR A 215 4.00 -3.43 7.65
N CYS A 216 4.61 -3.77 6.51
CA CYS A 216 4.00 -3.72 5.19
C CYS A 216 3.40 -5.08 4.80
N GLU A 217 2.11 -5.12 4.45
CA GLU A 217 1.44 -6.35 3.99
C GLU A 217 2.05 -6.93 2.70
N ASN A 218 2.76 -6.09 1.92
CA ASN A 218 3.26 -6.45 0.60
C ASN A 218 4.80 -6.42 0.49
N MET A 219 5.50 -6.45 1.63
CA MET A 219 6.97 -6.52 1.72
C MET A 219 7.69 -5.40 0.93
N ASN A 220 7.24 -4.15 1.08
CA ASN A 220 7.78 -2.97 0.40
C ASN A 220 7.79 -3.05 -1.15
N ARG A 221 6.84 -3.77 -1.77
CA ARG A 221 6.66 -3.82 -3.23
C ARG A 221 5.62 -2.81 -3.71
N PHE A 222 5.75 -2.30 -4.93
CA PHE A 222 4.78 -1.37 -5.53
C PHE A 222 4.69 -0.03 -4.78
N LEU A 223 5.84 0.61 -4.60
CA LEU A 223 5.98 1.91 -3.97
C LEU A 223 6.51 2.95 -4.95
N ASP A 224 5.95 4.15 -4.88
CA ASP A 224 6.33 5.27 -5.72
C ASP A 224 5.87 6.62 -5.17
N ARG A 225 6.76 7.35 -4.49
CA ARG A 225 6.42 8.70 -3.98
C ARG A 225 6.19 9.72 -5.08
N GLY A 226 6.58 9.42 -6.32
CA GLY A 226 6.24 10.22 -7.49
C GLY A 226 4.73 10.37 -7.67
N LEU A 227 3.93 9.34 -7.38
CA LEU A 227 2.46 9.46 -7.43
C LEU A 227 1.89 10.34 -6.31
N ILE A 228 2.66 10.60 -5.25
CA ILE A 228 2.26 11.45 -4.11
C ILE A 228 2.56 12.91 -4.43
N ILE A 229 3.80 13.22 -4.80
CA ILE A 229 4.33 14.60 -4.90
C ILE A 229 4.70 15.04 -6.33
N GLY A 230 4.62 14.15 -7.31
CA GLY A 230 5.12 14.35 -8.66
C GLY A 230 6.59 13.95 -8.81
N THR A 231 7.12 14.01 -10.03
CA THR A 231 8.56 13.84 -10.30
C THR A 231 9.18 15.16 -10.75
N ILE A 232 10.51 15.19 -10.92
CA ILE A 232 11.22 16.38 -11.40
C ILE A 232 10.73 16.80 -12.80
N GLY A 233 10.56 15.83 -13.71
CA GLY A 233 10.08 16.10 -15.07
C GLY A 233 8.56 16.25 -15.18
N GLU A 234 7.82 15.67 -14.23
CA GLU A 234 6.36 15.56 -14.30
C GLU A 234 5.74 15.88 -12.92
N PRO A 235 5.82 17.13 -12.44
CA PRO A 235 5.31 17.49 -11.11
C PRO A 235 3.79 17.33 -10.99
N GLU A 236 3.06 17.56 -12.08
CA GLU A 236 1.59 17.54 -12.13
C GLU A 236 0.97 16.15 -11.95
N LEU A 237 1.74 15.07 -12.06
CA LEU A 237 1.21 13.72 -11.85
C LEU A 237 0.96 13.42 -10.37
N GLY A 238 1.61 14.14 -9.45
CA GLY A 238 1.46 13.94 -8.01
C GLY A 238 0.05 14.25 -7.53
N PHE A 239 -0.59 13.29 -6.86
CA PHE A 239 -1.95 13.45 -6.33
C PHE A 239 -2.07 14.66 -5.38
N PHE A 240 -1.04 14.91 -4.56
CA PHE A 240 -1.04 16.01 -3.59
C PHE A 240 -0.41 17.31 -4.10
N ASN A 241 0.07 17.37 -5.35
CA ASN A 241 0.77 18.55 -5.88
C ASN A 241 -0.10 19.82 -5.87
N LYS A 242 -1.43 19.69 -5.98
CA LYS A 242 -2.37 20.83 -5.97
C LYS A 242 -2.77 21.30 -4.57
N PHE A 243 -2.46 20.53 -3.54
CA PHE A 243 -2.92 20.80 -2.18
C PHE A 243 -1.86 21.50 -1.31
N TYR A 244 -0.60 21.52 -1.75
CA TYR A 244 0.54 22.11 -1.03
C TYR A 244 1.60 22.69 -1.96
#